data_AF-A0A7S0E8H2-F1
#
_entry.id   AF-A0A7S0E8H2-F1
#
_cell.length_a   1.000
_cell.length_b   1.000
_cell.length_c   1.000
_cell.angle_alpha   90.00
_cell.angle_beta   90.00
_cell.angle_gamma   90.00
#
_symmetry.space_group_name_H-M   'P 1'
#
loop_
_entity.id
_entity.type
_entity.pdbx_description
1 polymer ?
#
loop_
_entity_poly.entity_id
_entity_poly.type
_entity_poly.pdbx_seq_one_letter_code
_entity_poly.pdbx_strand_id
1 'polypeptide(L)'
;ALRTYESYYHALCWPVPAVLAGTAAALGYLGDSGPWCALGPAYSREYLLCFYLPLVCAFAFNIIVYALVRRHSRERRVSRTTSLYLLGFVIVWFPSLLRRLQVSYMKRSPAGYLLAVGEAVCMPLQGE
;
A
#
# COMPACT_ATOMS: atom_id res chain seq x y z
N ALA A 1 -6.13 27.91 -5.26
CA ALA A 1 -6.10 27.32 -3.91
C ALA A 1 -5.25 26.04 -3.86
N LEU A 2 -5.55 25.00 -4.65
CA LEU A 2 -4.85 23.70 -4.62
C LEU A 2 -3.33 23.77 -4.88
N ARG A 3 -2.86 24.59 -5.84
CA ARG A 3 -1.42 24.76 -6.13
C ARG A 3 -0.57 25.22 -4.94
N THR A 4 -1.16 25.93 -3.98
CA THR A 4 -0.44 26.37 -2.77
C THR A 4 -0.04 25.21 -1.86
N TYR A 5 -0.81 24.11 -1.90
CA TYR A 5 -0.55 22.91 -1.11
C TYR A 5 0.32 21.88 -1.84
N GLU A 6 0.62 22.12 -3.11
CA GLU A 6 1.41 21.23 -3.96
C GLU A 6 2.81 21.01 -3.37
N SER A 7 3.50 22.08 -2.95
CA SER A 7 4.82 21.98 -2.32
C SER A 7 4.80 21.16 -1.03
N TYR A 8 3.74 21.29 -0.22
CA TYR A 8 3.59 20.49 1.01
C TYR A 8 3.33 19.00 0.69
N TYR A 9 2.58 18.72 -0.37
CA TYR A 9 2.35 17.36 -0.83
C TYR A 9 3.67 16.71 -1.31
N HIS A 10 4.46 17.42 -2.11
CA HIS A 10 5.79 16.94 -2.53
C HIS A 10 6.75 16.74 -1.35
N ALA A 11 6.75 17.68 -0.39
CA ALA A 11 7.59 17.58 0.81
C ALA A 11 7.24 16.38 1.71
N LEU A 12 6.03 15.82 1.61
CA LEU A 12 5.66 14.60 2.32
C LEU A 12 5.87 13.34 1.46
N CYS A 13 5.41 13.35 0.21
CA CYS A 13 5.39 12.16 -0.64
C CYS A 13 6.77 11.70 -1.11
N TRP A 14 7.78 12.58 -1.15
CA TRP A 14 9.10 12.23 -1.68
C TRP A 14 10.08 11.81 -0.57
N PRO A 15 10.21 12.56 0.54
CA PRO A 15 11.17 12.19 1.57
C PRO A 15 10.74 10.96 2.35
N VAL A 16 9.44 10.76 2.58
CA VAL A 16 8.96 9.61 3.38
C VAL A 16 9.36 8.28 2.75
N PRO A 17 9.06 7.99 1.46
CA PRO A 17 9.54 6.78 0.81
C PRO A 17 11.07 6.71 0.72
N ALA A 18 11.74 7.83 0.44
CA ALA A 18 13.20 7.87 0.31
C ALA A 18 13.91 7.51 1.63
N VAL A 19 13.43 8.02 2.76
CA VAL A 19 13.95 7.70 4.09
C VAL A 19 13.67 6.24 4.43
N LEU A 20 12.44 5.75 4.21
CA LEU A 20 12.08 4.36 4.51
C LEU A 20 12.89 3.37 3.66
N ALA A 21 13.01 3.60 2.36
CA ALA A 21 13.83 2.78 1.47
C ALA A 21 15.33 2.88 1.80
N GLY A 22 15.83 4.09 2.06
CA GLY A 22 17.22 4.32 2.42
C GLY A 22 17.62 3.64 3.74
N THR A 23 16.75 3.68 4.75
CA THR A 23 16.98 2.97 6.02
C THR A 23 16.96 1.44 5.83
N ALA A 24 16.03 0.90 5.06
CA ALA A 24 16.00 -0.54 4.75
C ALA A 24 17.27 -0.99 4.00
N ALA A 25 17.77 -0.16 3.08
CA ALA A 25 19.02 -0.40 2.38
C ALA A 25 20.23 -0.35 3.32
N ALA A 26 20.33 0.69 4.16
CA ALA A 26 21.44 0.87 5.09
C ALA A 26 21.53 -0.25 6.15
N LEU A 27 20.39 -0.82 6.55
CA LEU A 27 20.31 -1.94 7.50
C LEU A 27 20.50 -3.31 6.83
N GLY A 28 20.69 -3.37 5.52
CA GLY A 28 20.90 -4.62 4.78
C GLY A 28 19.66 -5.51 4.69
N TYR A 29 18.47 -4.92 4.75
CA TYR A 29 17.20 -5.67 4.67
C TYR A 29 16.81 -6.05 3.24
N LEU A 30 17.45 -5.45 2.25
CA LEU A 30 17.22 -5.75 0.84
C LEU A 30 17.66 -7.17 0.50
N GLY A 31 16.83 -7.89 -0.23
CA GLY A 31 17.13 -9.26 -0.64
C GLY A 31 16.05 -9.85 -1.55
N ASP A 32 16.28 -11.11 -1.91
CA ASP A 32 15.33 -11.85 -2.74
C ASP A 32 14.12 -12.27 -1.88
N SER A 33 12.97 -11.64 -2.15
CA SER A 33 11.72 -11.83 -1.40
C SER A 33 10.80 -12.90 -2.04
N GLY A 34 11.35 -13.72 -2.94
CA GLY A 34 10.64 -14.78 -3.65
C GLY A 34 10.48 -14.44 -5.13
N PRO A 35 9.31 -13.97 -5.60
CA PRO A 35 9.16 -13.53 -6.98
C PRO A 35 9.76 -12.14 -7.26
N TRP A 36 10.20 -11.41 -6.23
CA TRP A 36 10.49 -9.98 -6.32
C TRP A 36 11.73 -9.58 -5.50
N CYS A 37 12.43 -8.55 -5.98
CA CYS A 37 13.52 -7.91 -5.24
C CYS A 37 12.95 -6.81 -4.33
N ALA A 38 12.88 -7.09 -3.04
CA ALA A 38 12.35 -6.15 -2.04
C ALA A 38 13.10 -6.38 -0.71
N LEU A 39 12.38 -6.46 0.42
CA LEU A 39 12.97 -6.92 1.67
C LEU A 39 13.00 -8.44 1.71
N GLY A 40 14.14 -9.02 2.12
CA GLY A 40 14.33 -10.47 2.20
C GLY A 40 13.30 -11.15 3.11
N PRO A 41 13.02 -12.45 2.93
CA PRO A 41 11.97 -13.18 3.66
C PRO A 41 12.18 -13.18 5.18
N ALA A 42 13.44 -13.09 5.63
CA ALA A 42 13.79 -12.95 7.04
C ALA A 42 13.26 -11.64 7.67
N TYR A 43 13.02 -10.61 6.85
CA TYR A 43 12.61 -9.27 7.26
C TYR A 43 11.16 -8.95 6.86
N SER A 44 10.29 -9.97 6.85
CA SER A 44 8.88 -9.82 6.44
C SER A 44 8.10 -8.84 7.32
N ARG A 45 8.47 -8.71 8.60
CA ARG A 45 7.82 -7.77 9.55
C ARG A 45 8.23 -6.34 9.27
N GLU A 46 9.51 -6.11 9.03
CA GLU A 46 10.09 -4.84 8.63
C GLU A 46 9.46 -4.40 7.31
N TYR A 47 9.20 -5.33 6.38
CA TYR A 47 8.51 -5.01 5.14
C TYR A 47 7.08 -4.51 5.36
N LEU A 48 6.33 -5.15 6.27
CA LEU A 48 5.01 -4.66 6.66
C LEU A 48 5.07 -3.24 7.26
N LEU A 49 6.09 -2.96 8.08
CA LEU A 49 6.23 -1.65 8.74
C LEU A 49 6.72 -0.55 7.80
N CYS A 50 7.71 -0.83 6.96
CA CYS A 50 8.33 0.18 6.09
C CYS A 50 7.51 0.46 4.84
N PHE A 51 6.68 -0.49 4.37
CA PHE A 51 5.94 -0.35 3.12
C PHE A 51 4.42 -0.36 3.31
N TYR A 52 3.86 -1.43 3.90
CA TYR A 52 2.41 -1.57 4.00
C TYR A 52 1.78 -0.66 5.06
N LEU A 53 2.48 -0.36 6.16
CA LEU A 53 1.92 0.51 7.20
C LEU A 53 1.68 1.94 6.68
N PRO A 54 2.65 2.64 6.04
CA PRO A 54 2.40 3.92 5.39
C PRO A 54 1.25 3.86 4.37
N LEU A 55 1.20 2.79 3.57
CA LEU A 55 0.17 2.56 2.57
C LEU A 55 -1.23 2.47 3.20
N VAL A 56 -1.39 1.65 4.24
CA VAL A 56 -2.65 1.48 4.97
C VAL A 56 -3.05 2.79 5.67
N CYS A 57 -2.09 3.52 6.26
CA CYS A 57 -2.34 4.82 6.86
C CYS A 57 -2.86 5.84 5.83
N ALA A 58 -2.21 5.93 4.67
CA ALA A 58 -2.64 6.82 3.58
C ALA A 58 -4.03 6.43 3.05
N PHE A 59 -4.29 5.12 2.90
CA PHE A 59 -5.59 4.63 2.47
C PHE A 59 -6.70 4.93 3.50
N ALA A 60 -6.43 4.70 4.79
CA ALA A 60 -7.36 5.03 5.87
C ALA A 60 -7.67 6.53 5.92
N PHE A 61 -6.64 7.39 5.78
CA PHE A 61 -6.82 8.83 5.67
C PHE A 61 -7.75 9.20 4.50
N ASN A 62 -7.53 8.61 3.32
CA ASN A 62 -8.38 8.84 2.15
C ASN A 62 -9.84 8.41 2.39
N ILE A 63 -10.08 7.27 3.06
CA ILE A 63 -11.44 6.84 3.43
C ILE A 63 -12.10 7.84 4.38
N ILE A 64 -11.37 8.29 5.41
CA ILE A 64 -11.90 9.25 6.39
C ILE A 64 -12.29 10.56 5.70
N VAL A 65 -11.38 11.12 4.88
CA VAL A 65 -11.65 12.33 4.11
C VAL A 65 -12.82 12.13 3.15
N TYR A 66 -12.87 11.00 2.43
CA TYR A 66 -14.00 10.68 1.56
C TYR A 66 -15.33 10.62 2.32
N ALA A 67 -15.36 9.99 3.50
CA ALA A 67 -16.57 9.92 4.33
C ALA A 67 -17.01 11.31 4.81
N LEU A 68 -16.07 12.17 5.21
CA LEU A 68 -16.35 13.55 5.63
C LEU A 68 -16.88 14.41 4.47
N VAL A 69 -16.24 14.31 3.29
CA VAL A 69 -16.66 15.04 2.08
C VAL A 69 -18.01 14.55 1.58
N ARG A 70 -18.25 13.24 1.56
CA ARG A 70 -19.53 12.65 1.12
C ARG A 70 -20.70 13.10 2.00
N ARG A 71 -20.48 13.35 3.29
CA ARG A 71 -21.51 13.90 4.19
C ARG A 71 -21.96 15.31 3.80
N HIS A 72 -21.08 16.10 3.20
CA HIS A 72 -21.33 17.53 2.91
C HIS A 72 -21.55 17.82 1.42
N SER A 73 -21.03 16.98 0.52
CA SER A 73 -21.13 17.19 -0.93
C SER A 73 -22.34 16.50 -1.53
N ARG A 74 -23.12 17.24 -2.33
CA ARG A 74 -24.22 16.70 -3.16
C ARG A 74 -23.76 16.20 -4.54
N GLU A 75 -22.48 16.33 -4.85
CA GLU A 75 -21.96 16.05 -6.19
C GLU A 75 -21.69 14.56 -6.41
N ARG A 76 -22.64 13.89 -7.07
CA ARG A 76 -22.60 12.44 -7.30
C ARG A 76 -21.43 11.98 -8.18
N ARG A 77 -20.95 12.82 -9.09
CA ARG A 77 -19.87 12.46 -10.04
C ARG A 77 -18.54 12.27 -9.31
N VAL A 78 -18.12 13.26 -8.52
CA VAL A 78 -16.89 13.20 -7.71
C VAL A 78 -16.94 12.04 -6.72
N SER A 79 -18.10 11.83 -6.09
CA SER A 79 -18.31 10.70 -5.17
C SER A 79 -18.15 9.34 -5.87
N ARG A 80 -18.69 9.18 -7.08
CA ARG A 80 -18.60 7.91 -7.84
C ARG A 80 -17.16 7.63 -8.28
N THR A 81 -16.49 8.62 -8.87
CA THR A 81 -15.09 8.47 -9.31
C THR A 81 -14.19 8.12 -8.13
N THR A 82 -14.29 8.84 -7.02
CA THR A 82 -13.48 8.56 -5.82
C THR A 82 -13.77 7.18 -5.24
N SER A 83 -15.04 6.75 -5.20
CA SER A 83 -15.38 5.40 -4.75
C SER A 83 -14.82 4.29 -5.64
N LEU A 84 -14.75 4.51 -6.96
CA LEU A 84 -14.16 3.54 -7.89
C LEU A 84 -12.65 3.44 -7.68
N TYR A 85 -11.96 4.56 -7.44
CA TYR A 85 -10.53 4.55 -7.10
C TYR A 85 -10.27 3.81 -5.78
N LEU A 86 -11.04 4.09 -4.73
CA LEU A 86 -10.90 3.38 -3.44
C LEU A 86 -11.18 1.87 -3.60
N LEU A 87 -12.21 1.51 -4.36
CA LEU A 87 -12.55 0.11 -4.63
C LEU A 87 -11.43 -0.60 -5.41
N GLY A 88 -10.94 0.03 -6.49
CA GLY A 88 -9.83 -0.50 -7.28
C GLY A 88 -8.57 -0.68 -6.43
N PHE A 89 -8.26 0.31 -5.59
CA PHE A 89 -7.15 0.23 -4.65
C PHE A 89 -7.28 -0.97 -3.70
N VAL A 90 -8.46 -1.20 -3.11
CA VAL A 90 -8.68 -2.39 -2.26
C VAL A 90 -8.49 -3.66 -3.06
N ILE A 91 -9.14 -3.81 -4.21
CA ILE A 91 -9.07 -5.06 -4.99
C ILE A 91 -7.64 -5.40 -5.37
N VAL A 92 -6.86 -4.39 -5.74
CA VAL A 92 -5.50 -4.55 -6.25
C VAL A 92 -4.49 -4.77 -5.11
N TRP A 93 -4.62 -4.06 -3.99
CA TRP A 93 -3.64 -4.10 -2.89
C TRP A 93 -3.97 -5.11 -1.80
N PHE A 94 -5.24 -5.49 -1.63
CA PHE A 94 -5.69 -6.40 -0.58
C PHE A 94 -5.08 -7.81 -0.66
N PRO A 95 -4.96 -8.46 -1.85
CA PRO A 95 -4.32 -9.76 -1.95
C PRO A 95 -2.86 -9.74 -1.49
N SER A 96 -2.13 -8.68 -1.85
CA SER A 96 -0.74 -8.49 -1.47
C SER A 96 -0.59 -8.25 0.04
N LEU A 97 -1.40 -7.37 0.62
CA LEU A 97 -1.42 -7.13 2.07
C LEU A 97 -1.74 -8.41 2.85
N LEU A 98 -2.75 -9.18 2.42
CA LEU A 98 -3.12 -10.45 3.05
C LEU A 98 -2.00 -11.49 2.98
N ARG A 99 -1.34 -11.63 1.83
CA ARG A 99 -0.21 -12.56 1.70
C ARG A 99 0.91 -12.18 2.66
N ARG A 100 1.22 -10.89 2.80
CA ARG A 100 2.30 -10.42 3.68
C ARG A 100 1.96 -10.57 5.16
N LEU A 101 0.71 -10.35 5.55
CA LEU A 101 0.22 -10.68 6.89
C LEU A 101 0.30 -12.18 7.16
N GLN A 102 -0.07 -13.01 6.18
CA GLN A 102 0.04 -14.46 6.30
C GLN A 102 1.49 -14.90 6.50
N VAL A 103 2.42 -14.44 5.66
CA VAL A 103 3.85 -14.78 5.78
C VAL A 103 4.43 -14.32 7.12
N SER A 104 3.98 -13.18 7.64
CA SER A 104 4.54 -12.57 8.86
C SER A 104 4.00 -13.15 10.17
N TYR A 105 2.73 -13.61 10.17
CA TYR A 105 2.02 -14.00 11.40
C TYR A 105 1.42 -15.41 11.37
N MET A 106 1.13 -15.98 10.20
CA MET A 106 0.45 -17.27 10.08
C MET A 106 1.45 -18.36 9.62
N LYS A 107 1.49 -19.49 10.33
CA LYS A 107 2.21 -20.69 9.84
C LYS A 107 1.58 -21.19 8.54
N ARG A 108 2.43 -21.81 7.71
CA ARG A 108 2.16 -22.33 6.35
C ARG A 108 0.73 -22.88 6.23
N SER A 109 -0.13 -22.15 5.53
CA SER A 109 -1.53 -22.51 5.27
C SER A 109 -1.72 -22.84 3.79
N PRO A 110 -2.57 -23.83 3.43
CA PRO A 110 -2.86 -24.16 2.03
C PRO A 110 -3.43 -22.97 1.24
N ALA A 111 -4.04 -21.99 1.93
CA ALA A 111 -4.51 -20.74 1.31
C ALA A 111 -3.36 -19.85 0.78
N GLY A 112 -2.11 -20.09 1.21
CA GLY A 112 -0.97 -19.27 0.81
C GLY A 112 -0.64 -19.33 -0.68
N TYR A 113 -0.94 -20.45 -1.35
CA TYR A 113 -0.77 -20.56 -2.79
C TYR A 113 -1.79 -19.69 -3.54
N LEU A 114 -3.07 -19.73 -3.14
CA LEU A 114 -4.12 -18.92 -3.76
C LEU A 114 -3.86 -17.42 -3.56
N LEU A 115 -3.42 -17.01 -2.37
CA LEU A 115 -3.04 -15.63 -2.09
C LEU A 115 -1.81 -15.20 -2.89
N ALA A 116 -0.85 -16.12 -3.11
CA ALA A 116 0.32 -15.84 -3.94
C ALA A 116 -0.02 -15.63 -5.41
N VAL A 117 -0.93 -16.43 -5.96
CA VAL A 117 -1.43 -16.26 -7.34
C VAL A 117 -2.23 -14.97 -7.46
N GLY A 118 -3.10 -14.68 -6.49
CA GLY A 118 -3.88 -13.45 -6.45
C GLY A 118 -2.99 -12.20 -6.42
N GLU A 119 -1.95 -12.20 -5.58
CA GLU A 119 -0.96 -11.12 -5.59
C GLU A 119 -0.27 -10.99 -6.95
N ALA A 120 0.22 -12.08 -7.53
CA ALA A 120 0.94 -12.04 -8.82
C ALA A 120 0.10 -11.44 -9.97
N VAL A 121 -1.22 -11.69 -9.97
CA VAL A 121 -2.14 -11.11 -10.97
C VAL A 121 -2.42 -9.63 -10.72
N CYS A 122 -2.52 -9.22 -9.45
CA CYS A 122 -2.84 -7.84 -9.10
C CYS A 122 -1.63 -6.90 -9.08
N MET A 123 -0.41 -7.41 -8.93
CA MET A 123 0.79 -6.60 -8.80
C MET A 123 1.09 -5.69 -10.01
N PRO A 124 0.94 -6.14 -11.28
CA PRO A 124 1.07 -5.23 -12.43
C PRO A 124 0.05 -4.09 -12.45
N LEU A 125 -1.10 -4.28 -11.80
CA LEU A 125 -2.13 -3.24 -11.66
C LEU A 125 -1.81 -2.22 -10.57
N GLN A 126 -0.81 -2.50 -9.71
CA GLN A 126 -0.30 -1.57 -8.69
C GLN A 126 0.63 -0.51 -9.30
N GLY A 127 1.11 -0.74 -10.53
CA GLY A 127 2.11 0.11 -11.17
C GLY A 127 3.55 -0.23 -10.79
N GLU A 128 3.78 -1.45 -10.29
CA GLU A 128 5.11 -2.06 -10.11
C GLU A 128 5.58 -2.81 -11.36
#